data_AF-A0A7C2EPS2-F1
#
_entry.id   AF-A0A7C2EPS2-F1
#
_cell.length_a   1.000
_cell.length_b   1.000
_cell.length_c   1.000
_cell.angle_alpha   90.00
_cell.angle_beta   90.00
_cell.angle_gamma   90.00
#
_symmetry.space_group_name_H-M   'P 1'
#
loop_
_entity.id
_entity.type
_entity.pdbx_description
1 polymer ?
#
loop_
_entity_poly.entity_id
_entity_poly.type
_entity_poly.pdbx_seq_one_letter_code
_entity_poly.pdbx_strand_id
1 'polypeptide(L)'
;MGKQSAKVVAAGMVALGLLLAAAGAFVPGEGWERILRGEASGRLGWGPTLFRLLLVFHGAVLAVLGIRLWRKAPAPGRRFERPAALSFGAVDALLLLTLLAALLRFERLDSQLWLDEVLTLVDIVRLPLGEIVSSFPSQNQHMLYSILARLSVEIFGESAWALRLPAVVFGVLSLWPLYALGLRLVGHGKALVACALMTFSYHHIWFSQNARGYTGLLLFATLATWLWIEATERRRWAWWLAYSGAVFFGV
;
A
#
# COMPACT_ATOMS: atom_id res chain seq x y z
N MET A 1 5.73 14.95 -18.29
CA MET A 1 7.18 14.69 -18.50
C MET A 1 7.58 15.17 -19.89
N GLY A 2 8.69 15.90 -20.01
CA GLY A 2 9.24 16.29 -21.32
C GLY A 2 9.86 15.10 -22.04
N LYS A 3 9.95 15.16 -23.39
CA LYS A 3 10.57 14.13 -24.25
C LYS A 3 11.95 13.69 -23.76
N GLN A 4 12.74 14.61 -23.20
CA GLN A 4 14.08 14.37 -22.70
C GLN A 4 14.08 13.50 -21.43
N SER A 5 13.14 13.72 -20.51
CA SER A 5 12.98 12.93 -19.28
C SER A 5 12.58 11.48 -19.57
N ALA A 6 11.70 11.25 -20.55
CA ALA A 6 11.29 9.89 -20.93
C ALA A 6 12.44 9.07 -21.53
N LYS A 7 13.32 9.70 -22.32
CA LYS A 7 14.51 9.04 -22.85
C LYS A 7 15.53 8.71 -21.77
N VAL A 8 15.77 9.61 -20.82
CA VAL A 8 16.66 9.35 -19.68
C VAL A 8 16.15 8.15 -18.86
N VAL A 9 14.85 8.11 -18.56
CA VAL A 9 14.23 6.96 -17.86
C VAL A 9 14.39 5.67 -18.68
N ALA A 10 14.11 5.71 -19.98
CA ALA A 10 14.24 4.55 -20.85
C ALA A 10 15.68 4.03 -20.92
N ALA A 11 16.68 4.90 -21.06
CA ALA A 11 18.09 4.51 -21.00
C ALA A 11 18.45 3.89 -19.65
N GLY A 12 17.99 4.48 -18.55
CA GLY A 12 18.19 3.93 -17.21
C GLY A 12 17.61 2.52 -17.05
N MET A 13 16.41 2.28 -17.57
CA MET A 13 15.77 0.94 -17.55
C MET A 13 16.57 -0.09 -18.37
N VAL A 14 17.08 0.29 -19.55
CA VAL A 14 17.91 -0.61 -20.37
C VAL A 14 19.23 -0.91 -19.68
N ALA A 15 19.92 0.10 -19.17
CA ALA A 15 21.20 -0.07 -18.49
C ALA A 15 21.04 -0.97 -17.24
N LEU A 16 20.06 -0.67 -16.38
CA LEU A 16 19.77 -1.48 -15.20
C LEU A 16 19.35 -2.90 -15.57
N GLY A 17 18.52 -3.06 -16.60
CA GLY A 17 18.09 -4.37 -17.09
C GLY A 17 19.26 -5.24 -17.56
N LEU A 18 20.18 -4.66 -18.34
CA LEU A 18 21.39 -5.35 -18.79
C LEU A 18 22.32 -5.71 -17.62
N LEU A 19 22.48 -4.81 -16.65
CA LEU A 19 23.28 -5.07 -15.45
C LEU A 19 22.71 -6.24 -14.62
N LEU A 20 21.39 -6.27 -14.39
CA LEU A 20 20.74 -7.37 -13.67
C LEU A 20 20.87 -8.69 -14.43
N ALA A 21 20.67 -8.68 -15.75
CA ALA A 21 20.82 -9.87 -16.58
C ALA A 21 22.26 -10.40 -16.57
N ALA A 22 23.25 -9.51 -16.68
CA ALA A 22 24.66 -9.87 -16.58
C ALA A 22 25.00 -10.43 -15.18
N ALA A 23 24.49 -9.81 -14.12
CA ALA A 23 24.70 -10.28 -12.75
C ALA A 23 24.10 -11.68 -12.52
N GLY A 24 22.89 -11.94 -13.05
CA GLY A 24 22.28 -13.27 -12.99
C GLY A 24 23.01 -14.32 -13.84
N ALA A 25 23.46 -13.95 -15.04
CA ALA A 25 24.10 -14.86 -15.98
C ALA A 25 25.55 -15.21 -15.59
N PHE A 26 26.37 -14.21 -15.29
CA PHE A 26 27.83 -14.37 -15.18
C PHE A 26 28.33 -14.61 -13.75
N VAL A 27 27.61 -14.20 -12.72
CA VAL A 27 28.00 -14.50 -11.35
C VAL A 27 27.56 -15.94 -11.01
N PRO A 28 28.49 -16.83 -10.61
CA PRO A 28 28.16 -18.22 -10.29
C PRO A 28 27.25 -18.32 -9.06
N GLY A 29 26.50 -19.42 -8.96
CA GLY A 29 25.59 -19.68 -7.83
C GLY A 29 26.30 -19.59 -6.48
N GLU A 30 27.54 -20.06 -6.38
CA GLU A 30 28.36 -19.97 -5.16
C GLU A 30 28.70 -18.53 -4.77
N GLY A 31 28.86 -17.63 -5.74
CA GLY A 31 29.10 -16.22 -5.49
C GLY A 31 27.87 -15.57 -4.86
N TRP A 32 26.69 -15.84 -5.43
CA TRP A 32 25.43 -15.40 -4.85
C TRP A 32 25.13 -16.06 -3.50
N GLU A 33 25.46 -17.34 -3.33
CA GLU A 33 25.28 -18.03 -2.06
C GLU A 33 26.11 -17.37 -0.97
N ARG A 34 27.38 -17.04 -1.25
CA ARG A 34 28.25 -16.34 -0.30
C ARG A 34 27.72 -14.95 0.06
N ILE A 35 27.23 -14.20 -0.92
CA ILE A 35 26.67 -12.85 -0.72
C ILE A 35 25.37 -12.91 0.11
N LEU A 36 24.44 -13.80 -0.27
CA LEU A 36 23.13 -13.91 0.37
C LEU A 36 23.20 -14.55 1.76
N ARG A 37 24.13 -15.48 1.97
CA ARG A 37 24.33 -16.16 3.25
C ARG A 37 25.11 -15.32 4.25
N GLY A 38 26.06 -14.50 3.79
CA GLY A 38 26.99 -13.81 4.67
C GLY A 38 27.73 -14.80 5.57
N GLU A 39 27.66 -14.57 6.89
CA GLU A 39 28.31 -15.40 7.92
C GLU A 39 27.47 -16.59 8.41
N ALA A 40 26.24 -16.77 7.92
CA ALA A 40 25.37 -17.84 8.37
C ALA A 40 25.91 -19.24 7.99
N SER A 41 25.71 -20.23 8.85
CA SER A 41 26.05 -21.63 8.58
C SER A 41 24.98 -22.33 7.74
N GLY A 42 25.38 -23.31 6.93
CA GLY A 42 24.47 -24.09 6.07
C GLY A 42 24.53 -23.75 4.58
N ARG A 43 23.77 -24.49 3.75
CA ARG A 43 23.65 -24.26 2.30
C ARG A 43 22.27 -23.70 1.96
N LEU A 44 22.22 -22.74 1.04
CA LEU A 44 20.95 -22.16 0.57
C LEU A 44 20.21 -23.05 -0.47
N GLY A 45 20.77 -24.22 -0.79
CA GLY A 45 20.18 -25.17 -1.72
C GLY A 45 19.93 -24.55 -3.10
N TRP A 46 18.67 -24.56 -3.54
CA TRP A 46 18.27 -24.04 -4.85
C TRP A 46 18.08 -22.51 -4.89
N GLY A 47 18.17 -21.82 -3.75
CA GLY A 47 17.93 -20.38 -3.62
C GLY A 47 18.79 -19.52 -4.54
N PRO A 48 20.14 -19.69 -4.59
CA PRO A 48 21.01 -18.92 -5.46
C PRO A 48 20.72 -19.14 -6.95
N THR A 49 20.36 -20.37 -7.34
CA THR A 49 19.97 -20.69 -8.72
C THR A 49 18.67 -19.96 -9.09
N LEU A 50 17.65 -20.02 -8.24
CA LEU A 50 16.39 -19.31 -8.45
C LEU A 50 16.60 -17.79 -8.53
N PHE A 51 17.42 -17.23 -7.62
CA PHE A 51 17.76 -15.82 -7.59
C PHE A 51 18.42 -15.35 -8.91
N ARG A 52 19.37 -16.13 -9.44
CA ARG A 52 19.99 -15.86 -10.75
C ARG A 52 18.98 -15.84 -11.90
N LEU A 53 18.10 -16.84 -11.95
CA LEU A 53 17.08 -16.94 -12.99
C LEU A 53 16.12 -15.74 -12.94
N LEU A 54 15.73 -15.31 -11.73
CA LEU A 54 14.91 -14.13 -11.53
C LEU A 54 15.64 -12.86 -11.94
N LEU A 55 16.94 -12.70 -11.66
CA LEU A 55 17.74 -11.55 -12.12
C LEU A 55 17.78 -11.47 -13.64
N VAL A 56 18.01 -12.60 -14.33
CA VAL A 56 17.99 -12.66 -15.81
C VAL A 56 16.62 -12.29 -16.35
N PHE A 57 15.55 -12.86 -15.78
CA PHE A 57 14.18 -12.58 -16.20
C PHE A 57 13.82 -11.09 -16.03
N HIS A 58 14.01 -10.54 -14.82
CA HIS A 58 13.69 -9.13 -14.54
C HIS A 58 14.57 -8.18 -15.37
N GLY A 59 15.85 -8.52 -15.54
CA GLY A 59 16.77 -7.78 -16.39
C GLY A 59 16.31 -7.72 -17.84
N ALA A 60 15.90 -8.85 -18.42
CA ALA A 60 15.35 -8.92 -19.77
C ALA A 60 14.04 -8.12 -19.91
N VAL A 61 13.11 -8.27 -18.96
CA VAL A 61 11.85 -7.51 -18.94
C VAL A 61 12.12 -6.00 -18.90
N LEU A 62 13.01 -5.54 -18.01
CA LEU A 62 13.38 -4.12 -17.91
C LEU A 62 14.02 -3.59 -19.19
N ALA A 63 14.93 -4.35 -19.81
CA ALA A 63 15.55 -3.97 -21.07
C ALA A 63 14.53 -3.88 -22.21
N VAL A 64 13.63 -4.86 -22.34
CA VAL A 64 12.56 -4.85 -23.36
C VAL A 64 11.61 -3.65 -23.14
N LEU A 65 11.21 -3.39 -21.90
CA LEU A 65 10.35 -2.25 -21.57
C LEU A 65 11.05 -0.92 -21.82
N GLY A 66 12.33 -0.79 -21.47
CA GLY A 66 13.15 0.39 -21.75
C GLY A 66 13.30 0.65 -23.25
N ILE A 67 13.57 -0.38 -24.05
CA ILE A 67 13.62 -0.28 -25.53
C ILE A 67 12.26 0.13 -26.09
N ARG A 68 11.16 -0.47 -25.62
CA ARG A 68 9.81 -0.09 -26.03
C ARG A 68 9.50 1.37 -25.67
N LEU A 69 9.88 1.82 -24.48
CA LEU A 69 9.68 3.20 -24.03
C LEU A 69 10.52 4.19 -24.84
N TRP A 70 11.76 3.82 -25.18
CA TRP A 70 12.65 4.62 -26.02
C TRP A 70 12.10 4.81 -27.44
N ARG A 71 11.50 3.74 -27.99
CA ARG A 71 10.91 3.73 -29.34
C ARG A 71 9.55 4.42 -29.41
N LYS A 72 8.80 4.49 -28.30
CA LYS A 72 7.47 5.10 -28.28
C LYS A 72 7.61 6.62 -28.28
N ALA A 73 7.05 7.28 -29.30
CA ALA A 73 6.77 8.71 -29.19
C ALA A 73 5.92 8.92 -27.92
N PRO A 74 6.17 9.96 -27.11
CA PRO A 74 5.31 10.21 -25.97
C PRO A 74 3.89 10.34 -26.52
N ALA A 75 3.02 9.40 -26.16
CA ALA A 75 1.60 9.58 -26.40
C ALA A 75 1.25 10.95 -25.80
N PRO A 76 0.41 11.77 -26.46
CA PRO A 76 -0.15 12.93 -25.78
C PRO A 76 -0.65 12.41 -24.43
N GLY A 77 -0.08 12.94 -23.34
CA GLY A 77 -0.38 12.41 -22.02
C GLY A 77 -1.88 12.37 -21.90
N ARG A 78 -2.44 11.19 -21.58
CA ARG A 78 -3.86 11.12 -21.22
C ARG A 78 -4.00 12.07 -20.04
N ARG A 79 -4.47 13.29 -20.31
CA ARG A 79 -5.04 14.13 -19.28
C ARG A 79 -6.20 13.30 -18.77
N PHE A 80 -6.18 12.97 -17.48
CA PHE A 80 -7.39 12.43 -16.89
C PHE A 80 -8.46 13.48 -17.13
N GLU A 81 -9.61 13.06 -17.68
CA GLU A 81 -10.71 13.98 -17.93
C GLU A 81 -10.97 14.79 -16.65
N ARG A 82 -11.27 16.08 -16.80
CA ARG A 82 -11.55 16.95 -15.65
C ARG A 82 -12.52 16.22 -14.73
N PRO A 83 -12.30 16.25 -13.40
CA PRO A 83 -13.15 15.52 -12.47
C PRO A 83 -14.61 15.83 -12.78
N ALA A 84 -15.43 14.81 -13.01
CA ALA A 84 -16.86 15.00 -13.02
C ALA A 84 -17.23 15.62 -11.66
N ALA A 85 -18.00 16.70 -11.68
CA ALA A 85 -18.45 17.33 -10.44
C ALA A 85 -19.21 16.30 -9.60
N LEU A 86 -19.08 16.36 -8.27
CA LEU A 86 -19.82 15.47 -7.39
C LEU A 86 -21.33 15.57 -7.69
N SER A 87 -21.94 14.45 -8.08
CA SER A 87 -23.39 14.35 -8.17
C SER A 87 -23.94 14.11 -6.76
N PHE A 88 -24.98 14.85 -6.37
CA PHE A 88 -25.65 14.70 -5.07
C PHE A 88 -26.04 13.24 -4.80
N GLY A 89 -26.68 12.57 -5.77
CA GLY A 89 -27.07 11.16 -5.61
C GLY A 89 -25.88 10.19 -5.47
N ALA A 90 -24.70 10.56 -5.98
CA ALA A 90 -23.51 9.73 -5.81
C ALA A 90 -22.87 9.92 -4.42
N VAL A 91 -22.99 11.12 -3.84
CA VAL A 91 -22.58 11.37 -2.45
C VAL A 91 -23.50 10.63 -1.49
N ASP A 92 -24.81 10.68 -1.71
CA ASP A 92 -25.79 9.94 -0.89
C ASP A 92 -25.54 8.43 -0.95
N ALA A 93 -25.27 7.89 -2.14
CA ALA A 93 -24.90 6.48 -2.30
C ALA A 93 -23.60 6.12 -1.57
N LEU A 94 -22.58 6.98 -1.64
CA LEU A 94 -21.32 6.77 -0.93
C LEU A 94 -21.50 6.82 0.60
N LEU A 95 -22.32 7.74 1.10
CA LEU A 95 -22.68 7.83 2.51
C LEU A 95 -23.41 6.58 2.98
N LEU A 96 -24.37 6.10 2.20
CA LEU A 96 -25.06 4.83 2.47
C LEU A 96 -24.08 3.65 2.50
N LEU A 97 -23.18 3.54 1.52
CA LEU A 97 -22.15 2.51 1.51
C LEU A 97 -21.20 2.61 2.70
N THR A 98 -20.85 3.83 3.13
CA THR A 98 -20.02 4.08 4.31
C THR A 98 -20.72 3.61 5.58
N LEU A 99 -22.02 3.91 5.73
CA LEU A 99 -22.84 3.45 6.85
C LEU A 99 -22.93 1.91 6.87
N LEU A 100 -23.25 1.29 5.73
CA LEU A 100 -23.30 -0.17 5.60
C LEU A 100 -21.94 -0.81 5.89
N ALA A 101 -20.85 -0.20 5.42
CA ALA A 101 -19.50 -0.66 5.68
C ALA A 101 -19.18 -0.66 7.17
N ALA A 102 -19.55 0.41 7.89
CA ALA A 102 -19.41 0.47 9.33
C ALA A 102 -20.23 -0.62 10.02
N LEU A 103 -21.53 -0.75 9.71
CA LEU A 103 -22.40 -1.77 10.32
C LEU A 103 -21.82 -3.19 10.18
N LEU A 104 -21.36 -3.55 8.98
CA LEU A 104 -20.76 -4.86 8.70
C LEU A 104 -19.43 -5.09 9.45
N ARG A 105 -18.65 -4.03 9.69
CA ARG A 105 -17.33 -4.13 10.35
C ARG A 105 -17.42 -4.05 11.87
N PHE A 106 -18.50 -3.48 12.42
CA PHE A 106 -18.75 -3.47 13.86
C PHE A 106 -19.41 -4.77 14.35
N GLU A 107 -19.97 -5.59 13.45
CA GLU A 107 -20.55 -6.88 13.82
C GLU A 107 -19.51 -7.79 14.48
N ARG A 108 -19.77 -8.22 15.73
CA ARG A 108 -18.89 -9.11 16.51
C ARG A 108 -17.46 -8.59 16.69
N LEU A 109 -17.26 -7.27 16.66
CA LEU A 109 -15.93 -6.66 16.79
C LEU A 109 -15.22 -7.02 18.11
N ASP A 110 -15.97 -7.36 19.16
CA ASP A 110 -15.45 -7.79 20.45
C ASP A 110 -15.26 -9.32 20.58
N SER A 111 -15.20 -10.04 19.46
CA SER A 111 -14.88 -11.47 19.49
C SER A 111 -13.46 -11.73 20.01
N GLN A 112 -13.17 -12.98 20.36
CA GLN A 112 -11.84 -13.42 20.81
C GLN A 112 -10.71 -12.94 19.87
N LEU A 113 -9.58 -12.61 20.48
CA LEU A 113 -8.38 -12.17 19.76
C LEU A 113 -7.65 -13.38 19.13
N TRP A 114 -7.11 -13.16 17.94
CA TRP A 114 -6.17 -14.08 17.31
C TRP A 114 -4.79 -13.94 17.95
N LEU A 115 -3.92 -14.94 17.76
CA LEU A 115 -2.57 -14.95 18.35
C LEU A 115 -1.76 -13.70 17.96
N ASP A 116 -1.83 -13.28 16.70
CA ASP A 116 -1.14 -12.08 16.22
C ASP A 116 -1.67 -10.80 16.85
N GLU A 117 -2.97 -10.72 17.14
CA GLU A 117 -3.58 -9.59 17.87
C GLU A 117 -3.17 -9.57 19.35
N VAL A 118 -3.06 -10.75 19.98
CA VAL A 118 -2.55 -10.87 21.35
C VAL A 118 -1.10 -10.41 21.44
N LEU A 119 -0.25 -10.80 20.48
CA LEU A 119 1.14 -10.33 20.40
C LEU A 119 1.20 -8.81 20.17
N THR A 120 0.36 -8.26 19.29
CA THR A 120 0.26 -6.79 19.12
C THR A 120 -0.15 -6.11 20.43
N LEU A 121 -1.09 -6.67 21.19
CA LEU A 121 -1.51 -6.10 22.46
C LEU A 121 -0.39 -6.14 23.51
N VAL A 122 0.19 -7.31 23.73
CA VAL A 122 1.15 -7.57 24.82
C VAL A 122 2.52 -6.96 24.52
N ASP A 123 3.03 -7.12 23.30
CA ASP A 123 4.40 -6.75 22.97
C ASP A 123 4.54 -5.30 22.49
N ILE A 124 3.42 -4.63 22.16
CA ILE A 124 3.45 -3.28 21.58
C ILE A 124 2.47 -2.34 22.29
N VAL A 125 1.17 -2.61 22.26
CA VAL A 125 0.14 -1.64 22.70
C VAL A 125 0.16 -1.38 24.21
N ARG A 126 0.72 -2.29 25.02
CA ARG A 126 0.92 -2.07 26.45
C ARG A 126 2.16 -1.24 26.80
N LEU A 127 3.06 -1.01 25.84
CA LEU A 127 4.27 -0.22 26.07
C LEU A 127 3.94 1.29 26.15
N PRO A 128 4.79 2.09 26.81
CA PRO A 128 4.73 3.55 26.72
C PRO A 128 4.86 4.02 25.26
N LEU A 129 4.17 5.12 24.90
CA LEU A 129 4.22 5.67 23.53
C LEU A 129 5.66 5.92 23.04
N GLY A 130 6.56 6.36 23.94
CA GLY A 130 7.97 6.56 23.62
C GLY A 130 8.68 5.27 23.17
N GLU A 131 8.34 4.13 23.76
CA GLU A 131 8.88 2.83 23.38
C GLU A 131 8.22 2.31 22.09
N ILE A 132 6.93 2.55 21.89
CA ILE A 132 6.24 2.18 20.63
C ILE A 132 6.92 2.84 19.43
N VAL A 133 7.39 4.10 19.56
CA VAL A 133 8.05 4.83 18.47
C VAL A 133 9.56 4.59 18.34
N SER A 134 10.20 4.00 19.35
CA SER A 134 11.66 3.85 19.39
C SER A 134 12.14 2.40 19.42
N SER A 135 11.27 1.45 19.78
CA SER A 135 11.57 0.03 19.84
C SER A 135 10.85 -0.71 18.72
N PHE A 136 11.57 -1.63 18.06
CA PHE A 136 11.08 -2.37 16.91
C PHE A 136 11.28 -3.89 17.11
N PRO A 137 10.62 -4.49 18.13
CA PRO A 137 10.94 -5.84 18.61
C PRO A 137 10.47 -6.97 17.68
N SER A 138 9.49 -6.71 16.80
CA SER A 138 8.94 -7.73 15.90
C SER A 138 8.59 -7.18 14.52
N GLN A 139 8.43 -8.08 13.55
CA GLN A 139 7.90 -7.75 12.23
C GLN A 139 6.38 -7.49 12.23
N ASN A 140 5.70 -7.67 13.36
CA ASN A 140 4.25 -7.49 13.50
C ASN A 140 3.86 -6.05 13.90
N GLN A 141 4.77 -5.10 13.66
CA GLN A 141 4.58 -3.71 14.04
C GLN A 141 4.03 -2.88 12.88
N HIS A 142 3.05 -2.05 13.21
CA HIS A 142 2.49 -1.06 12.30
C HIS A 142 2.44 0.26 13.07
N MET A 143 3.46 1.11 12.90
CA MET A 143 3.73 2.23 13.81
C MET A 143 2.50 3.11 14.09
N LEU A 144 1.89 3.64 13.02
CA LEU A 144 0.70 4.49 13.14
C LEU A 144 -0.46 3.74 13.80
N TYR A 145 -0.68 2.49 13.39
CA TYR A 145 -1.74 1.66 13.93
C TYR A 145 -1.54 1.42 15.44
N SER A 146 -0.34 1.04 15.86
CA SER A 146 -0.02 0.76 17.26
C SER A 146 -0.22 1.97 18.17
N ILE A 147 0.17 3.16 17.71
CA ILE A 147 -0.07 4.43 18.43
C ILE A 147 -1.59 4.65 18.60
N LEU A 148 -2.36 4.51 17.53
CA LEU A 148 -3.81 4.71 17.58
C LEU A 148 -4.52 3.64 18.41
N ALA A 149 -4.05 2.40 18.35
CA ALA A 149 -4.56 1.29 19.14
C ALA A 149 -4.29 1.49 20.64
N ARG A 150 -3.09 1.99 21.00
CA ARG A 150 -2.76 2.43 22.37
C ARG A 150 -3.72 3.49 22.87
N LEU A 151 -3.92 4.56 22.11
CA LEU A 151 -4.83 5.64 22.47
C LEU A 151 -6.28 5.13 22.59
N SER A 152 -6.71 4.26 21.67
CA SER A 152 -8.04 3.65 21.71
C SER A 152 -8.25 2.82 22.98
N VAL A 153 -7.28 1.97 23.33
CA VAL A 153 -7.31 1.17 24.57
C VAL A 153 -7.27 2.06 25.82
N GLU A 154 -6.52 3.17 25.79
CA GLU A 154 -6.45 4.12 26.89
C GLU A 154 -7.77 4.86 27.12
N ILE A 155 -8.47 5.24 26.03
CA ILE A 155 -9.74 5.96 26.10
C ILE A 155 -10.91 5.03 26.43
N PHE A 156 -10.97 3.84 25.84
CA PHE A 156 -12.13 2.95 25.88
C PHE A 156 -11.96 1.72 26.78
N GLY A 157 -10.75 1.52 27.33
CA GLY A 157 -10.39 0.35 28.12
C GLY A 157 -9.83 -0.80 27.26
N GLU A 158 -9.08 -1.69 27.91
CA GLU A 158 -8.47 -2.85 27.25
C GLU A 158 -9.53 -3.91 26.92
N SER A 159 -9.97 -3.90 25.67
CA SER A 159 -10.98 -4.81 25.10
C SER A 159 -10.66 -5.09 23.63
N ALA A 160 -11.21 -6.18 23.07
CA ALA A 160 -10.90 -6.57 21.70
C ALA A 160 -11.44 -5.54 20.69
N TRP A 161 -12.63 -4.98 20.95
CA TRP A 161 -13.19 -3.96 20.08
C TRP A 161 -12.39 -2.65 20.11
N ALA A 162 -11.92 -2.21 21.29
CA ALA A 162 -11.11 -1.00 21.41
C ALA A 162 -9.77 -1.17 20.70
N LEU A 163 -9.17 -2.36 20.82
CA LEU A 163 -7.94 -2.70 20.13
C LEU A 163 -8.10 -2.64 18.60
N ARG A 164 -9.23 -3.13 18.06
CA ARG A 164 -9.52 -3.19 16.61
C ARG A 164 -10.08 -1.89 16.02
N LEU A 165 -10.53 -0.96 16.84
CA LEU A 165 -11.22 0.27 16.41
C LEU A 165 -10.45 1.04 15.32
N PRO A 166 -9.11 1.25 15.40
CA PRO A 166 -8.39 1.95 14.35
C PRO A 166 -8.46 1.23 12.99
N ALA A 167 -8.40 -0.11 12.97
CA ALA A 167 -8.47 -0.89 11.74
C ALA A 167 -9.86 -0.78 11.09
N VAL A 168 -10.92 -0.74 11.91
CA VAL A 168 -12.30 -0.53 11.44
C VAL A 168 -12.44 0.85 10.83
N VAL A 169 -11.97 1.89 11.52
CA VAL A 169 -12.02 3.27 11.04
C VAL A 169 -11.30 3.40 9.71
N PHE A 170 -10.08 2.86 9.59
CA PHE A 170 -9.35 2.87 8.32
C PHE A 170 -10.07 2.09 7.22
N GLY A 171 -10.65 0.94 7.55
CA GLY A 171 -11.42 0.12 6.62
C GLY A 171 -12.70 0.78 6.12
N VAL A 172 -13.35 1.63 6.92
CA VAL A 172 -14.52 2.40 6.49
C VAL A 172 -14.09 3.62 5.69
N LEU A 173 -13.06 4.34 6.14
CA LEU A 173 -12.56 5.54 5.48
C LEU A 173 -11.94 5.26 4.11
N SER A 174 -11.43 4.04 3.87
CA SER A 174 -10.80 3.66 2.59
C SER A 174 -11.74 3.72 1.39
N LEU A 175 -13.07 3.71 1.61
CA LEU A 175 -14.07 3.89 0.55
C LEU A 175 -13.99 5.28 -0.10
N TRP A 176 -13.60 6.31 0.64
CA TRP A 176 -13.55 7.70 0.17
C TRP A 176 -12.43 7.95 -0.86
N PRO A 177 -11.15 7.62 -0.57
CA PRO A 177 -10.12 7.73 -1.58
C PRO A 177 -10.31 6.72 -2.72
N LEU A 178 -10.92 5.55 -2.47
CA LEU A 178 -11.29 4.64 -3.56
C LEU A 178 -12.30 5.30 -4.50
N TYR A 179 -13.34 5.93 -3.96
CA TYR A 179 -14.32 6.65 -4.76
C TYR A 179 -13.69 7.82 -5.51
N ALA A 180 -12.85 8.62 -4.84
CA ALA A 180 -12.17 9.76 -5.46
C ALA A 180 -11.23 9.32 -6.59
N LEU A 181 -10.50 8.22 -6.40
CA LEU A 181 -9.67 7.62 -7.45
C LEU A 181 -10.53 7.07 -8.59
N GLY A 182 -11.58 6.31 -8.28
CA GLY A 182 -12.51 5.75 -9.26
C GLY A 182 -13.20 6.84 -10.08
N LEU A 183 -13.61 7.94 -9.45
CA LEU A 183 -14.21 9.09 -10.11
C LEU A 183 -13.30 9.66 -11.20
N ARG A 184 -11.99 9.69 -10.95
CA ARG A 184 -10.98 10.19 -11.90
C ARG A 184 -10.68 9.22 -13.03
N LEU A 185 -10.83 7.92 -12.79
CA LEU A 185 -10.43 6.89 -13.76
C LEU A 185 -11.59 6.38 -14.62
N VAL A 186 -12.77 6.24 -14.02
CA VAL A 186 -13.88 5.46 -14.59
C VAL A 186 -15.26 6.13 -14.40
N GLY A 187 -15.34 7.27 -13.72
CA GLY A 187 -16.58 8.01 -13.47
C GLY A 187 -17.44 7.47 -12.33
N HIS A 188 -18.53 8.17 -11.99
CA HIS A 188 -19.35 7.91 -10.80
C HIS A 188 -19.87 6.48 -10.67
N GLY A 189 -20.56 5.95 -11.69
CA GLY A 189 -21.24 4.67 -11.58
C GLY A 189 -20.27 3.51 -11.30
N LYS A 190 -19.15 3.46 -12.03
CA LYS A 190 -18.13 2.42 -11.84
C LYS A 190 -17.36 2.62 -10.53
N ALA A 191 -17.13 3.86 -10.10
CA ALA A 191 -16.54 4.15 -8.80
C ALA A 191 -17.43 3.66 -7.64
N LEU A 192 -18.74 3.91 -7.71
CA LEU A 192 -19.69 3.39 -6.71
C LEU A 192 -19.76 1.86 -6.70
N VAL A 193 -19.71 1.22 -7.87
CA VAL A 193 -19.62 -0.25 -7.95
C VAL A 193 -18.35 -0.75 -7.26
N ALA A 194 -17.20 -0.10 -7.47
CA ALA A 194 -15.96 -0.46 -6.77
C ALA A 194 -16.09 -0.31 -5.24
N CYS A 195 -16.68 0.79 -4.76
CA CYS A 195 -16.96 1.00 -3.35
C CYS A 195 -17.94 -0.03 -2.78
N ALA A 196 -18.97 -0.41 -3.54
CA ALA A 196 -19.92 -1.45 -3.15
C ALA A 196 -19.22 -2.82 -3.03
N LEU A 197 -18.42 -3.20 -4.03
CA LEU A 197 -17.62 -4.43 -3.98
C LEU A 197 -16.70 -4.47 -2.75
N MET A 198 -16.07 -3.34 -2.41
CA MET A 198 -15.21 -3.23 -1.23
C MET A 198 -15.99 -3.23 0.09
N THR A 199 -17.21 -2.66 0.09
CA THR A 199 -18.12 -2.64 1.24
C THR A 199 -18.49 -4.07 1.66
N PHE A 200 -18.84 -4.91 0.69
CA PHE A 200 -19.30 -6.30 0.89
C PHE A 200 -18.20 -7.36 0.75
N SER A 201 -16.95 -6.96 0.49
CA SER A 201 -15.84 -7.90 0.35
C SER A 201 -15.51 -8.55 1.70
N TYR A 202 -15.63 -9.88 1.77
CA TYR A 202 -15.26 -10.67 2.94
C TYR A 202 -13.84 -10.35 3.43
N HIS A 203 -12.85 -10.36 2.53
CA HIS A 203 -11.47 -10.09 2.91
C HIS A 203 -11.31 -8.70 3.49
N HIS A 204 -11.95 -7.70 2.90
CA HIS A 204 -11.85 -6.34 3.39
C HIS A 204 -12.51 -6.19 4.77
N ILE A 205 -13.67 -6.81 5.01
CA ILE A 205 -14.32 -6.85 6.33
C ILE A 205 -13.40 -7.53 7.34
N TRP A 206 -12.87 -8.71 7.01
CA TRP A 206 -11.98 -9.47 7.88
C TRP A 206 -10.73 -8.68 8.27
N PHE A 207 -10.05 -8.03 7.31
CA PHE A 207 -8.90 -7.17 7.61
C PHE A 207 -9.28 -5.91 8.39
N SER A 208 -10.50 -5.39 8.24
CA SER A 208 -11.00 -4.25 9.04
C SER A 208 -11.27 -4.63 10.49
N GLN A 209 -11.48 -5.92 10.78
CA GLN A 209 -11.73 -6.46 12.11
C GLN A 209 -10.49 -7.13 12.71
N ASN A 210 -9.35 -7.08 12.04
CA ASN A 210 -8.09 -7.59 12.57
C ASN A 210 -7.33 -6.42 13.20
N ALA A 211 -6.79 -6.59 14.41
CA ALA A 211 -6.11 -5.55 15.14
C ALA A 211 -4.71 -5.21 14.58
N ARG A 212 -4.63 -4.89 13.28
CA ARG A 212 -3.39 -4.62 12.55
C ARG A 212 -3.52 -3.51 11.53
N GLY A 213 -2.37 -3.05 11.02
CA GLY A 213 -2.24 -1.89 10.15
C GLY A 213 -2.64 -2.10 8.68
N TYR A 214 -3.17 -3.26 8.29
CA TYR A 214 -3.46 -3.57 6.88
C TYR A 214 -4.44 -2.62 6.21
N THR A 215 -5.53 -2.26 6.89
CA THR A 215 -6.51 -1.31 6.36
C THR A 215 -5.98 0.11 6.34
N GLY A 216 -5.07 0.46 7.26
CA GLY A 216 -4.32 1.71 7.22
C GLY A 216 -3.46 1.79 5.96
N LEU A 217 -2.65 0.76 5.69
CA LEU A 217 -1.85 0.65 4.47
C LEU A 217 -2.72 0.81 3.21
N LEU A 218 -3.87 0.13 3.14
CA LEU A 218 -4.79 0.22 2.01
C LEU A 218 -5.37 1.63 1.84
N LEU A 219 -5.83 2.25 2.93
CA LEU A 219 -6.37 3.61 2.95
C LEU A 219 -5.32 4.59 2.41
N PHE A 220 -4.12 4.58 2.99
CA PHE A 220 -3.07 5.54 2.68
C PHE A 220 -2.44 5.29 1.30
N ALA A 221 -2.29 4.04 0.87
CA ALA A 221 -1.83 3.73 -0.49
C ALA A 221 -2.83 4.21 -1.56
N THR A 222 -4.13 4.02 -1.32
CA THR A 222 -5.18 4.49 -2.24
C THR A 222 -5.23 6.01 -2.27
N LEU A 223 -5.16 6.65 -1.10
CA LEU A 223 -5.11 8.10 -0.96
C LEU A 223 -3.86 8.69 -1.62
N ALA A 224 -2.68 8.11 -1.41
CA ALA A 224 -1.43 8.54 -2.03
C ALA A 224 -1.51 8.43 -3.57
N THR A 225 -2.10 7.35 -4.10
CA THR A 225 -2.30 7.19 -5.54
C THR A 225 -3.17 8.30 -6.11
N TRP A 226 -4.29 8.63 -5.44
CA TRP A 226 -5.15 9.74 -5.85
C TRP A 226 -4.43 11.10 -5.75
N LEU A 227 -3.73 11.37 -4.65
CA LEU A 227 -2.99 12.62 -4.43
C LEU A 227 -1.84 12.81 -5.43
N TRP A 228 -1.17 11.74 -5.84
CA TRP A 228 -0.14 11.78 -6.87
C TRP A 228 -0.69 12.25 -8.22
N ILE A 229 -1.88 11.78 -8.60
CA ILE A 229 -2.58 12.25 -9.81
C ILE A 229 -2.89 13.75 -9.67
N GLU A 230 -3.45 14.18 -8.54
CA GLU A 230 -3.77 15.60 -8.33
C GLU A 230 -2.52 16.50 -8.30
N ALA A 231 -1.41 16.03 -7.69
CA ALA A 231 -0.16 16.76 -7.59
C ALA A 231 0.52 16.97 -8.95
N THR A 232 0.49 15.93 -9.80
CA THR A 232 1.08 15.98 -11.14
C THR A 232 0.29 16.85 -12.11
N GLU A 233 -1.05 16.88 -12.00
CA GLU A 233 -1.90 17.69 -12.86
C GLU A 233 -2.03 19.14 -12.42
N ARG A 234 -2.23 19.41 -11.13
CA ARG A 234 -2.43 20.77 -10.61
C ARG A 234 -1.12 21.54 -10.43
N ARG A 235 0.02 20.84 -10.32
CA ARG A 235 1.38 21.41 -10.20
C ARG A 235 1.52 22.41 -9.03
N ARG A 236 0.80 22.20 -7.92
CA ARG A 236 0.95 22.98 -6.69
C ARG A 236 1.65 22.16 -5.61
N TRP A 237 2.57 22.77 -4.88
CA TRP A 237 3.38 22.12 -3.83
C TRP A 237 2.53 21.52 -2.69
N ALA A 238 1.39 22.12 -2.37
CA ALA A 238 0.49 21.62 -1.33
C ALA A 238 0.02 20.17 -1.58
N TRP A 239 -0.19 19.78 -2.84
CA TRP A 239 -0.56 18.41 -3.19
C TRP A 239 0.59 17.43 -3.04
N TRP A 240 1.82 17.88 -3.28
CA TRP A 240 3.02 17.08 -3.03
C TRP A 240 3.24 16.86 -1.53
N LEU A 241 2.96 17.87 -0.69
CA LEU A 241 2.99 17.68 0.76
C LEU A 241 1.91 16.72 1.25
N ALA A 242 0.67 16.85 0.74
CA ALA A 242 -0.39 15.91 1.07
C ALA A 242 -0.02 14.48 0.65
N TYR A 243 0.53 14.31 -0.55
CA TYR A 243 1.03 13.03 -1.05
C TYR A 243 2.10 12.45 -0.13
N SER A 244 3.13 13.23 0.22
CA SER A 244 4.19 12.80 1.12
C SER A 244 3.66 12.42 2.50
N GLY A 245 2.68 13.15 3.02
CA GLY A 245 2.01 12.81 4.27
C GLY A 245 1.26 11.48 4.19
N ALA A 246 0.50 11.24 3.12
CA ALA A 246 -0.19 9.97 2.91
C ALA A 246 0.80 8.80 2.79
N VAL A 247 1.91 8.99 2.08
CA VAL A 247 2.97 7.96 1.98
C VAL A 247 3.59 7.69 3.35
N PHE A 248 3.92 8.73 4.13
CA PHE A 248 4.51 8.59 5.46
C PHE A 248 3.60 7.79 6.41
N PHE A 249 2.30 8.07 6.42
CA PHE A 249 1.33 7.36 7.26
C PHE A 249 0.99 5.94 6.77
N GLY A 250 1.32 5.62 5.52
CA GLY A 250 1.10 4.30 4.93
C GLY A 250 2.23 3.30 5.14
N VAL A 251 3.30 3.65 5.85
CA VAL A 251 4.46 2.78 6.14
C VAL A 251 4.33 2.11 7.52
#